data_AF-A0A954GQM1-F1
#
_entry.id   AF-A0A954GQM1-F1
#
_cell.length_a   1.000
_cell.length_b   1.000
_cell.length_c   1.000
_cell.angle_alpha   90.00
_cell.angle_beta   90.00
_cell.angle_gamma   90.00
#
_symmetry.space_group_name_H-M   'P 1'
#
loop_
_entity.id
_entity.type
_entity.pdbx_description
1 polymer ?
#
loop_
_entity_poly.entity_id
_entity_poly.type
_entity_poly.pdbx_seq_one_letter_code
_entity_poly.pdbx_strand_id
1 'polypeptide(L)' 'EIAAWFENDGAGNFKTHVIGEGQAAYDLRAVDMDKDGDLDLLVAGQNSQNVVWYENPVK' A
#
# COMPACT_ATOMS: atom_id res chain seq x y z
N GLU A 1 -12.99 5.10 1.05
CA GLU A 1 -11.66 5.46 0.52
C GLU A 1 -10.85 4.18 0.36
N ILE A 2 -9.90 4.11 -0.57
CA ILE A 2 -9.09 2.90 -0.82
C ILE A 2 -7.60 3.21 -0.75
N ALA A 3 -6.81 2.23 -0.32
CA ALA A 3 -5.40 2.14 -0.65
C ALA A 3 -5.28 1.35 -1.97
N ALA A 4 -4.55 1.90 -2.95
CA ALA A 4 -4.41 1.29 -4.26
C ALA A 4 -2.98 1.40 -4.79
N TRP A 5 -2.55 0.37 -5.52
CA TRP A 5 -1.29 0.35 -6.26
C TRP A 5 -1.57 0.52 -7.76
N PHE A 6 -0.86 1.45 -8.39
CA PHE A 6 -0.92 1.69 -9.82
C PHE A 6 0.34 1.11 -10.46
N GLU A 7 0.23 -0.11 -10.98
CA GLU A 7 1.30 -0.82 -11.65
C GLU A 7 1.56 -0.18 -13.02
N ASN A 8 2.76 0.38 -13.22
CA ASN A 8 3.19 0.94 -14.49
C ASN A 8 3.87 -0.14 -15.33
N ASP A 9 3.40 -0.34 -16.56
CA ASP A 9 3.99 -1.28 -17.53
C ASP A 9 5.32 -0.80 -18.14
N GLY A 10 5.78 0.39 -17.78
CA GLY A 10 7.00 1.04 -18.31
C GLY A 10 6.74 1.86 -19.58
N ALA A 11 5.55 1.77 -20.17
CA ALA A 11 5.10 2.60 -21.28
C ALA A 11 4.11 3.70 -20.83
N GLY A 12 3.83 3.78 -19.53
CA GLY A 12 2.89 4.74 -18.96
C GLY A 12 1.44 4.27 -18.98
N ASN A 13 1.18 2.98 -19.26
CA ASN A 13 -0.12 2.40 -18.97
C ASN A 13 -0.12 1.91 -17.52
N PHE A 14 -1.19 2.25 -16.80
CA PHE A 14 -1.32 1.92 -15.38
C PHE A 14 -2.45 0.94 -15.17
N LYS A 15 -2.16 -0.17 -14.47
CA LYS A 15 -3.16 -1.10 -13.95
C LYS A 15 -3.38 -0.83 -12.47
N THR A 16 -4.63 -0.61 -12.09
CA THR A 16 -5.00 -0.35 -10.70
C THR A 16 -5.26 -1.66 -9.95
N HIS A 17 -4.65 -1.80 -8.78
CA HIS A 17 -4.88 -2.88 -7.83
C HIS A 17 -5.37 -2.31 -6.50
N VAL A 18 -6.49 -2.81 -5.98
CA VAL A 18 -6.99 -2.39 -4.67
C VAL A 18 -6.29 -3.20 -3.58
N ILE A 19 -5.62 -2.51 -2.66
CA ILE A 19 -4.89 -3.12 -1.54
C ILE A 19 -5.79 -3.22 -0.30
N GLY A 20 -6.61 -2.20 -0.06
CA GLY A 20 -7.52 -2.19 1.07
C GLY A 20 -8.59 -1.11 0.96
N GLU A 21 -9.71 -1.35 1.65
CA GLU A 21 -10.83 -0.42 1.72
C GLU A 21 -10.90 0.27 3.09
N GLY A 22 -11.63 1.40 3.14
CA GLY A 22 -11.85 2.15 4.37
C GLY A 22 -10.62 2.90 4.89
N GLN A 23 -9.57 3.05 4.08
CA GLN A 23 -8.36 3.78 4.46
C GLN A 23 -8.31 5.16 3.81
N ALA A 24 -8.34 6.20 4.64
CA ALA A 24 -8.16 7.58 4.22
C ALA A 24 -6.69 7.99 4.42
N ALA A 25 -5.83 7.51 3.53
CA ALA A 25 -4.38 7.67 3.64
C ALA A 25 -3.97 9.15 3.67
N TYR A 26 -3.23 9.53 4.70
CA TYR A 26 -2.54 10.82 4.82
C TYR A 26 -1.06 10.69 4.54
N ASP A 27 -0.48 9.58 4.99
CA ASP A 27 0.91 9.24 4.72
C ASP A 27 1.05 7.73 4.46
N LEU A 28 2.07 7.38 3.69
CA LEU A 28 2.39 6.01 3.31
C LEU A 28 3.90 5.78 3.32
N ARG A 29 4.34 4.62 3.82
CA ARG A 29 5.73 4.17 3.73
C ARG A 29 5.78 2.76 3.17
N ALA A 30 6.77 2.53 2.31
CA ALA A 30 7.18 1.20 1.90
C ALA A 30 8.35 0.75 2.78
N VAL A 31 8.21 -0.37 3.49
CA VAL A 31 9.21 -0.90 4.41
C VAL A 31 8.98 -2.40 4.60
N ASP A 32 10.05 -3.17 4.60
CA ASP A 32 10.04 -4.60 4.94
C ASP A 32 9.77 -4.75 6.45
N MET A 33 8.51 -5.02 6.83
CA MET A 33 8.10 -5.03 8.24
C MET A 33 8.37 -6.38 8.90
N ASP A 34 8.28 -7.48 8.15
CA ASP A 34 8.42 -8.83 8.66
C ASP A 34 9.82 -9.45 8.43
N LYS A 35 10.67 -8.77 7.67
CA LYS A 35 12.05 -9.10 7.32
C LYS A 35 12.17 -10.27 6.35
N ASP A 36 11.22 -10.42 5.45
CA ASP A 36 11.24 -11.48 4.45
C ASP A 36 11.93 -11.08 3.13
N GLY A 37 12.28 -9.80 3.00
CA GLY A 37 13.03 -9.23 1.87
C GLY A 37 12.17 -8.47 0.87
N ASP A 38 10.85 -8.46 1.06
CA ASP A 38 9.92 -7.71 0.22
C ASP A 38 9.43 -6.42 0.93
N LEU A 39 8.95 -5.44 0.15
CA LEU A 39 8.49 -4.17 0.71
C LEU A 39 6.98 -4.18 0.94
N ASP A 40 6.60 -4.10 2.21
CA ASP A 40 5.21 -3.92 2.64
C ASP A 40 4.77 -2.46 2.58
N LEU A 41 3.47 -2.23 2.82
CA LEU A 41 2.90 -0.89 2.94
C LEU A 41 2.41 -0.59 4.36
N LEU A 42 2.89 0.51 4.93
CA LEU A 42 2.38 1.10 6.17
C LEU A 42 1.60 2.37 5.85
N VAL A 43 0.32 2.40 6.17
CA VAL A 43 -0.60 3.49 5.84
C VAL A 43 -1.07 4.17 7.11
N ALA A 44 -0.85 5.48 7.22
CA ALA A 44 -1.39 6.31 8.28
C ALA A 44 -2.67 6.99 7.78
N GLY A 45 -3.80 6.69 8.43
CA GLY A 45 -5.11 7.20 8.05
C GLY A 45 -5.49 8.47 8.81
N GLN A 46 -5.71 9.59 8.11
CA GLN A 46 -6.16 10.83 8.77
C GLN A 46 -7.61 10.72 9.25
N ASN A 47 -8.54 10.32 8.37
CA ASN A 47 -9.95 10.22 8.75
C ASN A 47 -10.29 8.89 9.44
N SER A 48 -9.58 7.81 9.10
CA SER A 48 -9.77 6.50 9.74
C SER A 48 -9.09 6.39 11.11
N GLN A 49 -8.24 7.36 11.49
CA GLN A 49 -7.59 7.46 12.81
C GLN A 49 -6.84 6.20 13.23
N ASN A 50 -6.25 5.49 12.26
CA ASN A 50 -5.56 4.24 12.43
C ASN A 50 -4.23 4.23 11.66
N VAL A 51 -3.40 3.24 11.97
CA VAL A 51 -2.26 2.84 11.15
C VAL A 51 -2.47 1.39 10.75
N VAL A 52 -2.41 1.10 9.46
CA VAL A 52 -2.61 -0.26 8.91
C VAL A 52 -1.36 -0.70 8.17
N TRP A 53 -0.95 -1.93 8.43
CA TRP A 53 0.10 -2.62 7.69
C TRP A 53 -0.55 -3.60 6.70
N TYR A 54 -0.11 -3.54 5.45
CA TYR A 54 -0.47 -4.46 4.38
C TYR A 54 0.78 -5.23 3.97
N GLU A 55 0.78 -6.54 4.26
CA GLU A 55 1.82 -7.48 3.86
C GLU A 55 1.80 -7.67 2.33
N ASN A 56 2.96 -7.57 1.70
CA ASN A 56 3.14 -8.06 0.35
C ASN A 56 3.55 -9.55 0.43
N PRO A 57 2.89 -10.46 -0.33
CA PRO A 57 3.15 -11.89 -0.18
C PRO A 57 4.26 -12.41 -1.12
N VAL A 58 5.08 -11.53 -1.71
CA VAL A 58 5.96 -11.86 -2.86
C VAL A 58 7.42 -11.83 -2.43
N LYS A 59 7.99 -13.02 -2.26
CA LYS A 59 9.42 -13.22 -1.98
C LYS A 59 10.34 -12.98 -3.17
#